data_AF-J4UQ17-F1
#
_entry.id   AF-J4UQ17-F1
#
_cell.length_a   1.000
_cell.length_b   1.000
_cell.length_c   1.000
_cell.angle_alpha   90.00
_cell.angle_beta   90.00
_cell.angle_gamma   90.00
#
_symmetry.space_group_name_H-M   'P 1'
#
loop_
_entity.id
_entity.type
_entity.pdbx_description
1 polymer ?
#
loop_
_entity_poly.entity_id
_entity_poly.type
_entity_poly.pdbx_seq_one_letter_code
_entity_poly.pdbx_strand_id
1 'polypeptide(L)'
;MKPAWGVSFATLAARHVSAHPLVIDKATFQLNGGDLNDIPNSIKTQNELLRSYSYNTPWLAVGEISGCTATWLGDKDNWSYILTAAHCAGYKDEVTSVTKTFKAWDGRVIASGKGTAYVPPQRIHKPSGMGGASTDLAILKLPTKAQIVGKTGRPLEQPILNDALDEKGRDVVFVGYGAWGVGGLGSGSFWPAKGARRLYARARIDDIFELDHGIGASYDKAGPSASWGRVGPGDSGSAWWQVRDGRAVIIAATNGGTGSKSTGVRVAKYKSWILSKYPEARFSSETGPRACIVSTQTNDRYCMSPGDTAEYALPKWIRGHTVRVDAGPGTAVELCDMDNLSYNRVAEFVGSVENAALKAVKANNGETLDFSRPHSMRVVSSTTNLGCITALATVDRFCMPAGQKALALPAWIIQTEVQVEAVAGAAVTLCDFENLSYNRLATFTGFVQNWDLKRVTAANKAVLDFSRPRSMKVS
;
A
#
# COMPACT_ATOMS: atom_id res chain seq x y z
N MET A 1 46.05 47.21 -38.37
CA MET A 1 45.22 46.73 -37.24
C MET A 1 44.26 45.68 -37.80
N LYS A 2 44.29 44.45 -37.27
CA LYS A 2 43.47 43.31 -37.73
C LYS A 2 42.01 43.44 -37.21
N PRO A 3 40.97 43.07 -37.97
CA PRO A 3 39.66 42.80 -37.39
C PRO A 3 39.59 41.33 -36.96
N ALA A 4 39.25 41.07 -35.69
CA ALA A 4 38.98 39.74 -35.19
C ALA A 4 37.47 39.57 -35.01
N TRP A 5 36.96 38.50 -35.62
CA TRP A 5 35.64 37.92 -35.42
C TRP A 5 35.39 37.54 -33.96
N GLY A 6 34.13 37.42 -33.54
CA GLY A 6 33.86 36.61 -32.34
C GLY A 6 32.49 36.70 -31.68
N VAL A 7 31.49 36.11 -32.33
CA VAL A 7 30.45 35.25 -31.72
C VAL A 7 29.55 35.83 -30.62
N SER A 8 28.28 36.01 -31.02
CA SER A 8 27.11 36.17 -30.16
C SER A 8 26.91 34.93 -29.27
N PHE A 9 26.94 35.11 -27.94
CA PHE A 9 26.49 34.09 -26.99
C PHE A 9 24.96 34.10 -26.93
N ALA A 10 24.33 33.31 -27.80
CA ALA A 10 22.99 32.83 -27.58
C ALA A 10 23.01 31.93 -26.33
N THR A 11 22.45 32.41 -25.24
CA THR A 11 22.25 31.64 -24.01
C THR A 11 21.21 30.57 -24.30
N LEU A 12 21.66 29.34 -24.54
CA LEU A 12 20.78 28.18 -24.62
C LEU A 12 20.21 27.94 -23.22
N ALA A 13 19.04 28.52 -22.95
CA ALA A 13 18.22 28.13 -21.83
C ALA A 13 17.81 26.67 -22.03
N ALA A 14 18.48 25.74 -21.35
CA ALA A 14 18.03 24.37 -21.24
C ALA A 14 16.75 24.34 -20.38
N ARG A 15 15.61 24.63 -21.01
CA ARG A 15 14.28 24.29 -20.50
C ARG A 15 13.82 22.98 -21.12
N HIS A 16 13.15 22.19 -20.28
CA HIS A 16 12.37 21.00 -20.56
C HIS A 16 13.15 19.69 -20.74
N VAL A 17 13.42 19.02 -19.63
CA VAL A 17 13.18 17.57 -19.58
C VAL A 17 11.72 17.39 -19.14
N SER A 18 10.91 17.04 -20.13
CA SER A 18 9.52 16.59 -20.12
C SER A 18 8.99 16.06 -18.78
N ALA A 19 8.03 16.78 -18.23
CA ALA A 19 7.30 16.44 -17.04
C ALA A 19 6.17 15.43 -17.41
N HIS A 20 6.37 14.14 -17.13
CA HIS A 20 5.47 13.05 -17.56
C HIS A 20 4.58 12.55 -16.42
N PRO A 21 3.24 12.80 -16.37
CA PRO A 21 2.34 12.63 -15.21
C PRO A 21 2.16 11.23 -14.61
N LEU A 22 1.46 11.11 -13.46
CA LEU A 22 0.88 9.87 -12.96
C LEU A 22 -0.11 9.41 -14.02
N VAL A 23 0.32 8.41 -14.76
CA VAL A 23 -0.27 8.08 -16.05
C VAL A 23 -0.65 6.63 -16.02
N ILE A 24 -1.90 6.37 -16.40
CA ILE A 24 -2.42 5.01 -16.58
C ILE A 24 -2.42 4.66 -18.06
N ASP A 25 -2.37 3.38 -18.39
CA ASP A 25 -2.44 2.91 -19.76
C ASP A 25 -3.82 3.15 -20.39
N LYS A 26 -3.88 3.03 -21.73
CA LYS A 26 -5.13 3.24 -22.47
C LYS A 26 -6.19 2.21 -22.09
N ALA A 27 -5.80 0.94 -21.96
CA ALA A 27 -6.71 -0.15 -21.66
C ALA A 27 -7.41 0.03 -20.30
N THR A 28 -6.69 0.42 -19.25
CA THR A 28 -7.21 0.69 -17.91
C THR A 28 -8.10 1.91 -17.91
N PHE A 29 -7.73 2.98 -18.64
CA PHE A 29 -8.58 4.15 -18.76
C PHE A 29 -9.92 3.80 -19.43
N GLN A 30 -9.89 3.06 -20.54
CA GLN A 30 -11.10 2.60 -21.24
C GLN A 30 -11.94 1.64 -20.38
N LEU A 31 -11.29 0.73 -19.63
CA LEU A 31 -11.96 -0.16 -18.70
C LEU A 31 -12.74 0.60 -17.62
N ASN A 32 -12.25 1.76 -17.21
CA ASN A 32 -12.94 2.65 -16.28
C ASN A 32 -13.96 3.59 -16.96
N GLY A 33 -14.28 3.38 -18.25
CA GLY A 33 -15.23 4.20 -19.02
C GLY A 33 -14.63 5.44 -19.69
N GLY A 34 -13.30 5.54 -19.74
CA GLY A 34 -12.57 6.65 -20.35
C GLY A 34 -12.68 6.72 -21.87
N ASP A 35 -12.85 7.93 -22.41
CA ASP A 35 -12.81 8.20 -23.85
C ASP A 35 -11.42 8.66 -24.30
N LEU A 36 -10.77 7.87 -25.16
CA LEU A 36 -9.44 8.18 -25.70
C LEU A 36 -9.43 9.35 -26.68
N ASN A 37 -10.58 9.72 -27.25
CA ASN A 37 -10.69 10.86 -28.16
C ASN A 37 -10.88 12.19 -27.40
N ASP A 38 -11.31 12.14 -26.14
CA ASP A 38 -11.47 13.32 -25.26
C ASP A 38 -10.92 13.05 -23.86
N ILE A 39 -9.62 12.70 -23.81
CA ILE A 39 -8.90 12.50 -22.54
C ILE A 39 -9.05 13.72 -21.61
N PRO A 40 -8.88 14.99 -22.05
CA PRO A 40 -8.93 16.14 -21.15
C PRO A 40 -10.24 16.30 -20.37
N ASN A 41 -11.40 15.99 -20.98
CA ASN A 41 -12.66 16.04 -20.26
C ASN A 41 -13.00 14.72 -19.58
N SER A 42 -12.77 13.59 -20.25
CA SER A 42 -13.13 12.28 -19.72
C SER A 42 -12.33 11.92 -18.45
N ILE A 43 -11.06 12.30 -18.36
CA ILE A 43 -10.20 11.97 -17.21
C ILE A 43 -10.69 12.60 -15.89
N LYS A 44 -11.49 13.66 -15.97
CA LYS A 44 -12.04 14.37 -14.80
C LYS A 44 -12.96 13.49 -13.96
N THR A 45 -13.60 12.49 -14.56
CA THR A 45 -14.60 11.64 -13.90
C THR A 45 -14.32 10.14 -14.06
N GLN A 46 -13.68 9.72 -15.15
CA GLN A 46 -13.48 8.28 -15.41
C GLN A 46 -12.32 7.67 -14.61
N ASN A 47 -11.54 8.50 -13.92
CA ASN A 47 -10.53 8.05 -12.96
C ASN A 47 -11.04 7.97 -11.52
N GLU A 48 -12.33 8.22 -11.26
CA GLU A 48 -12.86 8.28 -9.90
C GLU A 48 -12.73 6.94 -9.13
N LEU A 49 -12.77 5.80 -9.83
CA LEU A 49 -12.52 4.50 -9.18
C LEU A 49 -11.09 4.43 -8.61
N LEU A 50 -10.08 4.68 -9.45
CA LEU A 50 -8.68 4.67 -9.03
C LEU A 50 -8.39 5.76 -8.00
N ARG A 51 -9.03 6.92 -8.15
CA ARG A 51 -8.95 7.98 -7.15
C ARG A 51 -9.54 7.50 -5.82
N SER A 52 -10.68 6.82 -5.80
CA SER A 52 -11.27 6.27 -4.57
C SER A 52 -10.33 5.29 -3.88
N TYR A 53 -9.62 4.45 -4.65
CA TYR A 53 -8.61 3.54 -4.13
C TYR A 53 -7.46 4.27 -3.45
N SER A 54 -7.02 5.40 -3.99
CA SER A 54 -5.98 6.22 -3.36
C SER A 54 -6.36 6.72 -1.97
N TYR A 55 -7.65 6.75 -1.62
CA TYR A 55 -8.17 7.12 -0.31
C TYR A 55 -8.47 5.92 0.60
N ASN A 56 -8.04 4.71 0.26
CA ASN A 56 -8.12 3.58 1.20
C ASN A 56 -7.09 3.73 2.32
N THR A 57 -7.43 3.19 3.50
CA THR A 57 -6.67 3.34 4.76
C THR A 57 -5.16 3.15 4.63
N PRO A 58 -4.64 2.12 3.93
CA PRO A 58 -3.20 1.89 3.83
C PRO A 58 -2.43 3.05 3.19
N TRP A 59 -3.11 3.88 2.40
CA TRP A 59 -2.48 4.96 1.62
C TRP A 59 -2.62 6.33 2.27
N LEU A 60 -3.40 6.45 3.35
CA LEU A 60 -3.73 7.75 3.97
C LEU A 60 -2.50 8.45 4.59
N ALA A 61 -1.39 7.74 4.79
CA ALA A 61 -0.11 8.33 5.20
C ALA A 61 0.51 9.21 4.10
N VAL A 62 0.08 9.06 2.84
CA VAL A 62 0.58 9.82 1.70
C VAL A 62 -0.07 11.20 1.66
N GLY A 63 0.75 12.24 1.66
CA GLY A 63 0.37 13.64 1.62
C GLY A 63 1.22 14.46 0.64
N GLU A 64 1.14 15.78 0.77
CA GLU A 64 1.81 16.74 -0.12
C GLU A 64 2.87 17.55 0.64
N ILE A 65 3.96 17.89 -0.07
CA ILE A 65 4.98 18.81 0.42
C ILE A 65 5.59 19.63 -0.73
N SER A 66 5.40 20.97 -0.70
CA SER A 66 6.04 21.88 -1.67
C SER A 66 5.87 21.50 -3.15
N GLY A 67 4.70 21.00 -3.57
CA GLY A 67 4.46 20.55 -4.94
C GLY A 67 5.00 19.15 -5.27
N CYS A 68 5.56 18.46 -4.29
CA CYS A 68 5.90 17.03 -4.32
C CYS A 68 4.92 16.21 -3.48
N THR A 69 5.02 14.89 -3.61
CA THR A 69 4.36 13.92 -2.75
C THR A 69 5.32 13.52 -1.62
N ALA A 70 4.77 13.20 -0.45
CA ALA A 70 5.54 12.68 0.67
C ALA A 70 4.70 11.74 1.51
N THR A 71 5.35 10.95 2.37
CA THR A 71 4.67 9.96 3.22
C THR A 71 5.04 10.20 4.67
N TRP A 72 4.05 10.38 5.54
CA TRP A 72 4.26 10.41 6.98
C TRP A 72 4.72 9.02 7.47
N LEU A 73 5.80 8.98 8.25
CA LEU A 73 6.32 7.75 8.85
C LEU A 73 5.89 7.58 10.30
N GLY A 74 5.70 8.69 11.02
CA GLY A 74 5.41 8.67 12.45
C GLY A 74 5.65 10.02 13.11
N ASP A 75 5.19 10.14 14.36
CA ASP A 75 5.41 11.29 15.22
C ASP A 75 6.17 10.86 16.48
N LYS A 76 7.11 11.69 16.94
CA LYS A 76 7.85 11.51 18.19
C LYS A 76 8.24 12.86 18.79
N ASP A 77 7.98 13.07 20.08
CA ASP A 77 8.40 14.28 20.83
C ASP A 77 8.00 15.60 20.17
N ASN A 78 6.76 15.71 19.66
CA ASN A 78 6.24 16.85 18.89
C ASN A 78 6.91 17.08 17.52
N TRP A 79 7.59 16.08 16.97
CA TRP A 79 8.13 16.09 15.62
C TRP A 79 7.49 15.01 14.76
N SER A 80 7.09 15.39 13.54
CA SER A 80 6.65 14.45 12.51
C SER A 80 7.81 14.14 11.58
N TYR A 81 7.97 12.84 11.26
CA TYR A 81 8.98 12.32 10.36
C TYR A 81 8.33 11.96 9.04
N ILE A 82 8.83 12.55 7.96
CA ILE A 82 8.20 12.49 6.63
C ILE A 82 9.22 12.03 5.61
N LEU A 83 8.93 10.92 4.94
CA LEU A 83 9.69 10.38 3.81
C LEU A 83 9.36 11.16 2.53
N THR A 84 10.39 11.61 1.83
CA THR A 84 10.25 12.24 0.50
C THR A 84 11.54 12.08 -0.31
N ALA A 85 11.62 12.69 -1.48
CA ALA A 85 12.82 12.74 -2.30
C ALA A 85 13.75 13.88 -1.83
N ALA A 86 15.06 13.69 -1.95
CA ALA A 86 16.03 14.72 -1.58
C ALA A 86 15.79 16.03 -2.36
N HIS A 87 15.55 15.96 -3.67
CA HIS A 87 15.27 17.16 -4.46
C HIS A 87 13.99 17.92 -4.06
N CYS A 88 13.05 17.29 -3.32
CA CYS A 88 11.88 17.95 -2.75
C CYS A 88 12.14 18.57 -1.36
N ALA A 89 13.19 18.09 -0.68
CA ALA A 89 13.51 18.48 0.69
C ALA A 89 14.13 19.88 0.79
N GLY A 90 14.80 20.36 -0.27
CA GLY A 90 15.53 21.64 -0.24
C GLY A 90 16.85 21.56 0.55
N TYR A 91 17.52 20.41 0.48
CA TYR A 91 18.80 20.17 1.14
C TYR A 91 19.94 20.97 0.50
N LYS A 92 20.98 21.24 1.30
CA LYS A 92 22.28 21.77 0.87
C LYS A 92 23.44 20.87 1.31
N ASP A 93 23.22 20.10 2.37
CA ASP A 93 24.15 19.14 2.97
C ASP A 93 23.33 17.98 3.59
N GLU A 94 23.99 16.98 4.18
CA GLU A 94 23.37 15.82 4.84
C GLU A 94 22.32 16.23 5.88
N VAL A 95 22.57 17.35 6.58
CA VAL A 95 21.68 17.96 7.55
C VAL A 95 21.45 19.41 7.16
N THR A 96 20.22 19.75 6.78
CA THR A 96 19.89 21.10 6.33
C THR A 96 18.71 21.65 7.12
N SER A 97 18.81 22.86 7.68
CA SER A 97 17.64 23.53 8.25
C SER A 97 16.70 23.98 7.13
N VAL A 98 15.42 23.63 7.25
CA VAL A 98 14.41 23.91 6.23
C VAL A 98 13.14 24.46 6.88
N THR A 99 12.34 25.19 6.10
CA THR A 99 10.96 25.53 6.47
C THR A 99 10.04 24.88 5.47
N LYS A 100 9.20 23.96 5.94
CA LYS A 100 8.32 23.15 5.09
C LYS A 100 6.97 22.94 5.78
N THR A 101 5.99 22.53 4.98
CA THR A 101 4.65 22.17 5.43
C THR A 101 4.25 20.87 4.76
N PHE A 102 3.84 19.89 5.58
CA PHE A 102 3.26 18.64 5.14
C PHE A 102 1.74 18.66 5.37
N LYS A 103 0.98 18.40 4.30
CA LYS A 103 -0.48 18.29 4.35
C LYS A 103 -0.90 16.84 4.14
N ALA A 104 -1.79 16.34 4.98
CA ALA A 104 -2.34 14.99 4.87
C ALA A 104 -3.37 14.87 3.73
N TRP A 105 -3.86 13.64 3.54
CA TRP A 105 -4.88 13.27 2.54
C TRP A 105 -6.19 14.06 2.60
N ASP A 106 -6.52 14.61 3.77
CA ASP A 106 -7.70 15.43 4.03
C ASP A 106 -7.41 16.94 3.95
N GLY A 107 -6.19 17.32 3.55
CA GLY A 107 -5.75 18.71 3.42
C GLY A 107 -5.32 19.37 4.74
N ARG A 108 -5.45 18.70 5.89
CA ARG A 108 -5.00 19.25 7.17
C ARG A 108 -3.47 19.33 7.22
N VAL A 109 -2.98 20.38 7.86
CA VAL A 109 -1.55 20.55 8.13
C VAL A 109 -1.17 19.69 9.32
N ILE A 110 -0.44 18.60 9.07
CA ILE A 110 0.02 17.67 10.11
C ILE A 110 1.35 18.13 10.70
N ALA A 111 2.24 18.70 9.87
CA ALA A 111 3.52 19.21 10.33
C ALA A 111 3.92 20.46 9.55
N SER A 112 4.45 21.47 10.26
CA SER A 112 4.81 22.75 9.63
C SER A 112 5.77 23.58 10.48
N GLY A 113 6.65 24.32 9.81
CA GLY A 113 7.54 25.30 10.43
C GLY A 113 9.02 25.00 10.15
N LYS A 114 9.89 25.62 10.96
CA LYS A 114 11.33 25.38 10.91
C LYS A 114 11.64 23.99 11.43
N GLY A 115 12.28 23.18 10.59
CA GLY A 115 12.69 21.82 10.91
C GLY A 115 14.01 21.48 10.21
N THR A 116 14.21 20.19 9.98
CA THR A 116 15.45 19.66 9.43
C THR A 116 15.16 18.70 8.30
N ALA A 117 15.87 18.85 7.18
CA ALA A 117 15.97 17.85 6.13
C ALA A 117 17.22 17.02 6.35
N TYR A 118 17.05 15.70 6.38
CA TYR A 118 18.13 14.72 6.37
C TYR A 118 18.18 14.04 5.01
N VAL A 119 19.35 14.01 4.39
CA VAL A 119 19.63 13.20 3.19
C VAL A 119 20.77 12.21 3.48
N PRO A 120 20.83 11.06 2.80
CA PRO A 120 21.91 10.11 3.02
C PRO A 120 23.26 10.68 2.59
N PRO A 121 24.39 10.28 3.20
CA PRO A 121 25.73 10.70 2.79
C PRO A 121 26.00 10.48 1.29
N GLN A 122 25.48 9.38 0.75
CA GLN A 122 25.57 9.03 -0.67
C GLN A 122 24.90 10.08 -1.57
N ARG A 123 24.01 10.92 -1.05
CA ARG A 123 23.43 12.04 -1.81
C ARG A 123 24.39 13.22 -1.95
N ILE A 124 25.24 13.45 -0.95
CA ILE A 124 26.24 14.53 -0.93
C ILE A 124 27.55 14.06 -1.59
N HIS A 125 28.05 12.91 -1.14
CA HIS A 125 29.25 12.26 -1.63
C HIS A 125 28.88 11.02 -2.43
N LYS A 126 28.37 11.25 -3.65
CA LYS A 126 27.85 10.19 -4.50
C LYS A 126 28.94 9.21 -4.92
N PRO A 127 28.86 7.93 -4.51
CA PRO A 127 29.81 6.91 -4.93
C PRO A 127 29.79 6.69 -6.44
N SER A 128 30.91 6.25 -7.01
CA SER A 128 30.94 5.79 -8.41
C SER A 128 29.95 4.64 -8.60
N GLY A 129 29.20 4.65 -9.70
CA GLY A 129 28.13 3.67 -9.96
C GLY A 129 26.78 4.03 -9.34
N MET A 130 26.67 5.08 -8.54
CA MET A 130 25.40 5.62 -8.05
C MET A 130 24.96 6.86 -8.83
N GLY A 131 23.64 7.02 -8.97
CA GLY A 131 22.96 8.10 -9.66
C GLY A 131 21.85 8.73 -8.80
N GLY A 132 20.89 9.38 -9.46
CA GLY A 132 19.77 10.02 -8.76
C GLY A 132 18.83 8.97 -8.15
N ALA A 133 18.52 7.92 -8.91
CA ALA A 133 17.57 6.89 -8.49
C ALA A 133 18.07 6.06 -7.31
N SER A 134 19.36 6.02 -7.02
CA SER A 134 19.94 5.35 -5.85
C SER A 134 20.09 6.23 -4.61
N THR A 135 20.08 7.57 -4.74
CA THR A 135 20.52 8.46 -3.64
C THR A 135 19.49 9.52 -3.24
N ASP A 136 18.46 9.74 -4.05
CA ASP A 136 17.50 10.84 -3.90
C ASP A 136 16.41 10.55 -2.85
N LEU A 137 16.83 10.32 -1.61
CA LEU A 137 15.98 10.02 -0.47
C LEU A 137 16.13 11.11 0.59
N ALA A 138 15.05 11.46 1.29
CA ALA A 138 15.10 12.36 2.43
C ALA A 138 14.11 11.96 3.53
N ILE A 139 14.50 12.26 4.77
CA ILE A 139 13.60 12.32 5.92
C ILE A 139 13.54 13.77 6.37
N LEU A 140 12.33 14.33 6.39
CA LEU A 140 12.08 15.62 7.00
C LEU A 140 11.62 15.41 8.44
N LYS A 141 12.23 16.13 9.37
CA LYS A 141 11.80 16.26 10.75
C LYS A 141 11.18 17.65 10.91
N LEU A 142 9.85 17.71 10.99
CA LEU A 142 9.08 18.96 11.04
C LEU A 142 8.27 19.06 12.34
N PRO A 143 8.02 20.26 12.88
CA PRO A 143 7.20 20.41 14.07
C PRO A 143 5.77 19.90 13.82
N THR A 144 5.30 18.97 14.65
CA THR A 144 3.94 18.44 14.58
C THR A 144 2.93 19.54 14.93
N LYS A 145 1.84 19.59 14.17
CA LYS A 145 0.72 20.54 14.33
C LYS A 145 -0.60 19.83 14.59
N ALA A 146 -0.78 18.64 14.05
CA ALA A 146 -1.96 17.82 14.27
C ALA A 146 -1.59 16.35 14.11
N GLN A 147 -2.31 15.47 14.81
CA GLN A 147 -2.19 14.03 14.59
C GLN A 147 -2.81 13.66 13.24
N ILE A 148 -2.11 12.83 12.48
CA ILE A 148 -2.68 12.24 11.26
C ILE A 148 -3.73 11.20 11.63
N VAL A 149 -4.87 11.24 10.96
CA VAL A 149 -6.00 10.36 11.25
C VAL A 149 -6.56 9.73 9.97
N GLY A 150 -7.23 8.58 10.12
CA GLY A 150 -8.03 7.97 9.06
C GLY A 150 -9.39 8.67 8.88
N LYS A 151 -10.22 8.12 7.99
CA LYS A 151 -11.56 8.66 7.66
C LYS A 151 -12.50 8.79 8.84
N THR A 152 -12.30 7.97 9.87
CA THR A 152 -13.12 7.89 11.09
C THR A 152 -12.62 8.83 12.20
N GLY A 153 -11.59 9.64 11.93
CA GLY A 153 -10.99 10.54 12.93
C GLY A 153 -9.96 9.86 13.83
N ARG A 154 -9.67 8.57 13.63
CA ARG A 154 -8.73 7.82 14.48
C ARG A 154 -7.29 7.92 14.03
N PRO A 155 -6.32 7.88 14.98
CA PRO A 155 -4.91 7.85 14.64
C PRO A 155 -4.60 6.81 13.57
N LEU A 156 -3.86 7.22 12.54
CA LEU A 156 -3.39 6.29 11.53
C LEU A 156 -2.25 5.43 12.10
N GLU A 157 -2.22 4.15 11.75
CA GLU A 157 -1.08 3.30 12.09
C GLU A 157 0.16 3.75 11.32
N GLN A 158 1.32 3.75 11.98
CA GLN A 158 2.61 4.02 11.33
C GLN A 158 2.87 3.03 10.17
N PRO A 159 3.26 3.52 8.97
CA PRO A 159 3.62 2.66 7.86
C PRO A 159 4.80 1.74 8.16
N ILE A 160 4.86 0.62 7.43
CA ILE A 160 5.95 -0.35 7.52
C ILE A 160 6.89 -0.13 6.34
N LEU A 161 8.20 -0.11 6.59
CA LEU A 161 9.24 -0.04 5.59
C LEU A 161 9.80 -1.43 5.29
N ASN A 162 10.14 -1.68 4.03
CA ASN A 162 10.76 -2.92 3.60
C ASN A 162 12.22 -2.98 4.02
N ASP A 163 12.66 -4.14 4.47
CA ASP A 163 14.08 -4.48 4.66
C ASP A 163 14.48 -5.81 4.04
N ALA A 164 13.58 -6.46 3.31
CA ALA A 164 13.92 -7.55 2.41
C ALA A 164 14.50 -7.01 1.09
N LEU A 165 15.25 -7.83 0.35
CA LEU A 165 15.89 -7.46 -0.92
C LEU A 165 15.24 -8.11 -2.16
N ASP A 166 14.00 -8.59 -2.02
CA ASP A 166 13.26 -9.38 -2.99
C ASP A 166 12.14 -8.59 -3.70
N GLU A 167 12.31 -7.28 -3.89
CA GLU A 167 11.29 -6.41 -4.50
C GLU A 167 11.10 -6.68 -6.00
N LYS A 168 12.15 -7.14 -6.69
CA LYS A 168 12.14 -7.40 -8.14
C LYS A 168 11.17 -8.53 -8.51
N GLY A 169 10.44 -8.33 -9.59
CA GLY A 169 9.41 -9.26 -10.09
C GLY A 169 8.06 -9.12 -9.39
N ARG A 170 7.95 -8.29 -8.35
CA ARG A 170 6.70 -8.07 -7.61
C ARG A 170 5.96 -6.81 -8.08
N ASP A 171 4.64 -6.84 -7.97
CA ASP A 171 3.74 -5.71 -8.22
C ASP A 171 4.01 -4.60 -7.22
N VAL A 172 3.93 -3.37 -7.70
CA VAL A 172 4.09 -2.15 -6.93
C VAL A 172 2.86 -1.27 -7.12
N VAL A 173 2.45 -0.62 -6.05
CA VAL A 173 1.39 0.37 -5.99
C VAL A 173 2.03 1.75 -5.88
N PHE A 174 1.54 2.69 -6.68
CA PHE A 174 1.84 4.11 -6.58
C PHE A 174 0.61 4.86 -6.09
N VAL A 175 0.83 5.82 -5.18
CA VAL A 175 -0.19 6.80 -4.78
C VAL A 175 0.47 8.17 -4.68
N GLY A 176 -0.08 9.18 -5.35
CA GLY A 176 0.51 10.51 -5.31
C GLY A 176 -0.37 11.61 -5.88
N TYR A 177 0.13 12.84 -5.79
CA TYR A 177 -0.56 14.09 -6.12
C TYR A 177 -0.09 14.74 -7.44
N GLY A 178 0.80 14.06 -8.14
CA GLY A 178 1.38 14.50 -9.39
C GLY A 178 0.34 14.71 -10.48
N ALA A 179 0.81 15.27 -11.60
CA ALA A 179 -0.01 15.49 -12.79
C ALA A 179 -0.69 14.18 -13.25
N TRP A 180 -1.76 14.24 -14.05
CA TRP A 180 -2.43 13.03 -14.56
C TRP A 180 -2.25 12.82 -16.07
N GLY A 181 -2.47 11.60 -16.54
CA GLY A 181 -2.45 11.28 -17.97
C GLY A 181 -2.90 9.87 -18.34
N VAL A 182 -2.98 9.63 -19.64
CA VAL A 182 -3.39 8.37 -20.25
C VAL A 182 -2.46 8.02 -21.41
N GLY A 183 -1.88 6.82 -21.38
CA GLY A 183 -0.96 6.33 -22.40
C GLY A 183 0.28 7.22 -22.55
N GLY A 184 0.48 7.76 -23.74
CA GLY A 184 1.57 8.72 -23.99
C GLY A 184 1.22 10.17 -23.65
N LEU A 185 -0.06 10.49 -23.42
CA LEU A 185 -0.54 11.84 -23.21
C LEU A 185 -0.61 12.16 -21.73
N GLY A 186 -0.10 13.32 -21.35
CA GLY A 186 -0.05 13.73 -19.97
C GLY A 186 -0.04 15.24 -19.81
N SER A 187 -0.76 15.75 -18.80
CA SER A 187 -0.75 17.18 -18.48
C SER A 187 -0.93 17.46 -16.99
N GLY A 188 -0.25 18.51 -16.52
CA GLY A 188 -0.53 19.13 -15.21
C GLY A 188 -1.90 19.77 -15.12
N SER A 189 -2.56 20.05 -16.25
CA SER A 189 -3.95 20.54 -16.29
C SER A 189 -5.00 19.44 -16.15
N PHE A 190 -4.61 18.16 -16.30
CA PHE A 190 -5.54 17.05 -16.07
C PHE A 190 -5.77 16.92 -14.58
N TRP A 191 -7.04 17.13 -14.19
CA TRP A 191 -7.47 17.25 -12.81
C TRP A 191 -8.85 16.59 -12.65
N PRO A 192 -9.16 16.01 -11.49
CA PRO A 192 -10.50 15.49 -11.20
C PRO A 192 -11.55 16.61 -11.19
N ALA A 193 -12.82 16.27 -11.39
CA ALA A 193 -13.90 17.27 -11.33
C ALA A 193 -14.02 17.96 -9.95
N LYS A 194 -13.67 17.28 -8.87
CA LYS A 194 -13.76 17.78 -7.49
C LYS A 194 -12.56 17.33 -6.67
N GLY A 195 -12.09 18.12 -5.70
CA GLY A 195 -11.04 17.71 -4.73
C GLY A 195 -9.62 17.60 -5.30
N ALA A 196 -8.72 16.96 -4.55
CA ALA A 196 -7.28 16.92 -4.86
C ALA A 196 -6.92 15.96 -6.01
N ARG A 197 -5.86 16.26 -6.77
CA ARG A 197 -5.36 15.42 -7.87
C ARG A 197 -4.57 14.22 -7.34
N ARG A 198 -5.25 13.32 -6.63
CA ARG A 198 -4.68 12.12 -6.04
C ARG A 198 -5.11 10.87 -6.82
N LEU A 199 -4.17 10.02 -7.23
CA LEU A 199 -4.50 8.80 -7.97
C LEU A 199 -3.75 7.58 -7.47
N TYR A 200 -4.37 6.41 -7.67
CA TYR A 200 -3.79 5.09 -7.47
C TYR A 200 -3.36 4.52 -8.82
N ALA A 201 -2.18 3.92 -8.87
CA ALA A 201 -1.67 3.21 -10.04
C ALA A 201 -0.92 1.95 -9.61
N ARG A 202 -0.75 0.98 -10.52
CA ARG A 202 0.13 -0.17 -10.30
C ARG A 202 1.10 -0.41 -11.45
N ALA A 203 2.24 -0.97 -11.12
CA ALA A 203 3.19 -1.52 -12.08
C ALA A 203 3.85 -2.78 -11.55
N ARG A 204 4.84 -3.30 -12.29
CA ARG A 204 5.75 -4.35 -11.82
C ARG A 204 7.16 -3.83 -11.70
N ILE A 205 7.84 -4.19 -10.61
CA ILE A 205 9.28 -3.97 -10.48
C ILE A 205 10.00 -4.96 -11.40
N ASP A 206 10.77 -4.44 -12.34
CA ASP A 206 11.52 -5.26 -13.31
C ASP A 206 13.02 -4.92 -13.35
N ASP A 207 13.43 -3.88 -12.63
CA ASP A 207 14.82 -3.43 -12.63
C ASP A 207 15.35 -3.08 -11.23
N ILE A 208 16.62 -3.41 -11.01
CA ILE A 208 17.41 -3.09 -9.82
C ILE A 208 18.79 -2.70 -10.32
N PHE A 209 19.24 -1.49 -10.00
CA PHE A 209 20.41 -0.88 -10.62
C PHE A 209 21.12 0.09 -9.66
N GLU A 210 22.18 0.76 -10.14
CA GLU A 210 22.98 1.71 -9.34
C GLU A 210 23.45 1.11 -8.00
N LEU A 211 24.24 0.02 -8.09
CA LEU A 211 24.76 -0.74 -6.95
C LEU A 211 23.64 -1.26 -6.03
N ASP A 212 22.55 -1.74 -6.62
CA ASP A 212 21.37 -2.25 -5.94
C ASP A 212 20.61 -1.23 -5.09
N HIS A 213 20.85 0.08 -5.25
CA HIS A 213 20.13 1.12 -4.51
C HIS A 213 18.98 1.74 -5.32
N GLY A 214 19.08 1.72 -6.65
CA GLY A 214 18.01 2.10 -7.55
C GLY A 214 17.03 0.96 -7.81
N ILE A 215 15.76 1.30 -7.98
CA ILE A 215 14.69 0.40 -8.39
C ILE A 215 13.89 0.99 -9.55
N GLY A 216 13.45 0.14 -10.47
CA GLY A 216 12.72 0.53 -11.67
C GLY A 216 11.43 -0.27 -11.84
N ALA A 217 10.43 0.41 -12.39
CA ALA A 217 9.18 -0.19 -12.83
C ALA A 217 8.83 0.30 -14.23
N SER A 218 8.84 -0.58 -15.22
CA SER A 218 8.41 -0.23 -16.58
C SER A 218 6.93 0.13 -16.65
N TYR A 219 6.57 0.82 -17.73
CA TYR A 219 5.21 1.25 -18.05
C TYR A 219 4.85 0.90 -19.49
N ASP A 220 3.77 0.16 -19.66
CA ASP A 220 3.16 -0.10 -20.96
C ASP A 220 2.04 0.90 -21.21
N LYS A 221 2.23 1.81 -22.16
CA LYS A 221 1.26 2.85 -22.50
C LYS A 221 -0.02 2.33 -23.15
N ALA A 222 0.01 1.14 -23.77
CA ALA A 222 -1.15 0.58 -24.45
C ALA A 222 -1.98 -0.25 -23.47
N GLY A 223 -1.35 -1.21 -22.82
CA GLY A 223 -2.02 -2.18 -21.98
C GLY A 223 -2.97 -3.12 -22.75
N PRO A 224 -3.69 -4.00 -22.04
CA PRO A 224 -3.57 -4.24 -20.60
C PRO A 224 -2.25 -4.94 -20.26
N SER A 225 -1.60 -4.55 -19.16
CA SER A 225 -0.37 -5.19 -18.67
C SER A 225 -0.29 -5.19 -17.13
N ALA A 226 0.70 -5.88 -16.56
CA ALA A 226 1.06 -5.73 -15.14
C ALA A 226 1.61 -4.33 -14.80
N SER A 227 2.05 -3.60 -15.83
CA SER A 227 2.75 -2.33 -15.79
C SER A 227 1.89 -1.20 -16.33
N TRP A 228 0.63 -1.13 -15.85
CA TRP A 228 -0.40 -0.25 -16.38
C TRP A 228 -0.34 1.19 -15.85
N GLY A 229 0.56 1.51 -14.93
CA GLY A 229 0.72 2.83 -14.37
C GLY A 229 2.16 3.25 -14.17
N ARG A 230 2.42 4.56 -14.15
CA ARG A 230 3.71 5.15 -13.77
C ARG A 230 3.55 6.46 -13.02
N VAL A 231 4.62 6.90 -12.36
CA VAL A 231 4.68 8.16 -11.62
C VAL A 231 4.74 9.40 -12.53
N GLY A 232 4.39 10.54 -11.93
CA GLY A 232 4.28 11.87 -12.49
C GLY A 232 5.20 12.96 -11.94
N PRO A 233 5.29 14.15 -12.57
CA PRO A 233 5.79 15.35 -11.96
C PRO A 233 4.85 15.72 -10.83
N GLY A 234 5.43 15.95 -9.67
CA GLY A 234 4.72 16.11 -8.41
C GLY A 234 4.53 14.81 -7.62
N ASP A 235 4.82 13.64 -8.20
CA ASP A 235 4.91 12.38 -7.45
C ASP A 235 6.31 12.10 -6.92
N SER A 236 7.30 12.94 -7.23
CA SER A 236 8.59 12.93 -6.55
C SER A 236 8.42 12.82 -5.04
N GLY A 237 9.14 11.89 -4.42
CA GLY A 237 9.04 11.57 -3.00
C GLY A 237 7.85 10.70 -2.59
N SER A 238 6.94 10.35 -3.50
CA SER A 238 5.90 9.36 -3.25
C SER A 238 6.51 8.01 -2.87
N ALA A 239 5.97 7.40 -1.83
CA ALA A 239 6.30 6.02 -1.46
C ALA A 239 5.75 5.03 -2.49
N TRP A 240 6.55 4.03 -2.80
CA TRP A 240 6.17 2.86 -3.58
C TRP A 240 5.80 1.74 -2.63
N TRP A 241 4.68 1.09 -2.86
CA TRP A 241 4.13 0.12 -1.91
C TRP A 241 4.04 -1.28 -2.53
N GLN A 242 4.38 -2.30 -1.75
CA GLN A 242 4.05 -3.68 -2.06
C GLN A 242 3.12 -4.23 -1.00
N VAL A 243 2.18 -5.08 -1.40
CA VAL A 243 1.34 -5.84 -0.47
C VAL A 243 2.10 -7.11 -0.10
N ARG A 244 2.50 -7.23 1.17
CA ARG A 244 3.30 -8.33 1.70
C ARG A 244 2.67 -8.81 3.00
N ASP A 245 2.37 -10.10 3.08
CA ASP A 245 1.80 -10.76 4.27
C ASP A 245 0.53 -10.06 4.79
N GLY A 246 -0.34 -9.64 3.87
CA GLY A 246 -1.56 -8.87 4.17
C GLY A 246 -1.31 -7.45 4.70
N ARG A 247 -0.18 -6.82 4.36
CA ARG A 247 0.19 -5.46 4.81
C ARG A 247 0.74 -4.63 3.66
N ALA A 248 0.51 -3.32 3.72
CA ALA A 248 1.17 -2.37 2.85
C ALA A 248 2.58 -2.07 3.38
N VAL A 249 3.59 -2.28 2.54
CA VAL A 249 5.00 -2.07 2.89
C VAL A 249 5.63 -1.10 1.89
N ILE A 250 6.24 -0.03 2.41
CA ILE A 250 7.00 0.94 1.61
C ILE A 250 8.30 0.27 1.15
N ILE A 251 8.52 0.20 -0.16
CA ILE A 251 9.75 -0.39 -0.74
C ILE A 251 10.71 0.65 -1.30
N ALA A 252 10.21 1.82 -1.71
CA ALA A 252 11.01 2.85 -2.33
C ALA A 252 10.38 4.24 -2.20
N ALA A 253 11.17 5.28 -2.47
CA ALA A 253 10.69 6.64 -2.68
C ALA A 253 10.98 7.08 -4.12
N THR A 254 10.00 7.75 -4.75
CA THR A 254 10.09 8.18 -6.15
C THR A 254 11.19 9.22 -6.33
N ASN A 255 12.18 8.92 -7.17
CA ASN A 255 13.16 9.89 -7.67
C ASN A 255 12.63 10.59 -8.95
N GLY A 256 12.00 9.82 -9.86
CA GLY A 256 11.54 10.33 -11.13
C GLY A 256 11.10 9.21 -12.09
N GLY A 257 11.21 9.48 -13.39
CA GLY A 257 10.87 8.51 -14.43
C GLY A 257 10.98 9.09 -15.84
N THR A 258 10.66 8.27 -16.83
CA THR A 258 10.51 8.65 -18.24
C THR A 258 9.08 8.33 -18.71
N GLY A 259 8.78 8.59 -19.99
CA GLY A 259 7.52 8.18 -20.58
C GLY A 259 7.27 6.66 -20.58
N SER A 260 8.26 5.83 -20.27
CA SER A 260 8.19 4.36 -20.31
C SER A 260 8.61 3.65 -19.02
N LYS A 261 9.04 4.37 -17.97
CA LYS A 261 9.42 3.77 -16.68
C LYS A 261 9.36 4.76 -15.52
N SER A 262 9.17 4.24 -14.32
CA SER A 262 9.36 4.96 -13.05
C SER A 262 10.66 4.52 -12.40
N THR A 263 11.33 5.40 -11.65
CA THR A 263 12.55 5.10 -10.89
C THR A 263 12.46 5.62 -9.47
N GLY A 264 12.99 4.85 -8.52
CA GLY A 264 12.96 5.19 -7.10
C GLY A 264 14.18 4.67 -6.35
N VAL A 265 14.34 5.17 -5.14
CA VAL A 265 15.40 4.76 -4.20
C VAL A 265 14.87 3.68 -3.28
N ARG A 266 15.55 2.53 -3.19
CA ARG A 266 15.15 1.40 -2.34
C ARG A 266 15.33 1.71 -0.86
N VAL A 267 14.26 1.67 -0.08
CA VAL A 267 14.35 1.96 1.37
C VAL A 267 15.12 0.89 2.13
N ALA A 268 15.08 -0.37 1.67
CA ALA A 268 15.79 -1.48 2.30
C ALA A 268 17.31 -1.25 2.39
N LYS A 269 17.89 -0.57 1.40
CA LYS A 269 19.32 -0.23 1.39
C LYS A 269 19.70 0.89 2.35
N TYR A 270 18.71 1.60 2.88
CA TYR A 270 18.88 2.73 3.79
C TYR A 270 18.39 2.45 5.21
N LYS A 271 18.06 1.19 5.58
CA LYS A 271 17.53 0.83 6.92
C LYS A 271 18.30 1.48 8.07
N SER A 272 19.61 1.24 8.17
CA SER A 272 20.44 1.79 9.26
C SER A 272 20.46 3.32 9.28
N TRP A 273 20.50 3.96 8.11
CA TRP A 273 20.43 5.41 8.01
C TRP A 273 19.07 5.95 8.45
N ILE A 274 17.97 5.34 8.01
CA ILE A 274 16.60 5.71 8.40
C ILE A 274 16.46 5.64 9.92
N LEU A 275 16.87 4.53 10.54
CA LEU A 275 16.82 4.34 11.99
C LEU A 275 17.67 5.37 12.75
N SER A 276 18.79 5.82 12.17
CA SER A 276 19.60 6.90 12.77
C SER A 276 18.89 8.26 12.80
N LYS A 277 17.88 8.48 11.93
CA LYS A 277 17.12 9.74 11.87
C LYS A 277 15.76 9.63 12.54
N TYR A 278 15.10 8.48 12.41
CA TYR A 278 13.84 8.15 13.05
C TYR A 278 13.91 6.73 13.65
N PRO A 279 14.33 6.60 14.93
CA PRO A 279 14.50 5.28 15.56
C PRO A 279 13.22 4.46 15.74
N GLU A 280 12.04 5.08 15.64
CA GLU A 280 10.75 4.38 15.73
C GLU A 280 10.22 3.93 14.35
N ALA A 281 11.00 4.11 13.27
CA ALA A 281 10.64 3.59 11.96
C ALA A 281 10.44 2.07 12.02
N ARG A 282 9.30 1.59 11.55
CA ARG A 282 8.93 0.17 11.62
C ARG A 282 9.38 -0.55 10.36
N PHE A 283 10.19 -1.59 10.50
CA PHE A 283 10.61 -2.43 9.38
C PHE A 283 9.88 -3.78 9.33
N SER A 284 9.74 -4.34 8.13
CA SER A 284 8.99 -5.58 7.90
C SER A 284 9.49 -6.75 8.72
N SER A 285 10.81 -6.97 8.78
CA SER A 285 11.39 -8.08 9.56
C SER A 285 11.17 -7.97 11.07
N GLU A 286 10.92 -6.76 11.58
CA GLU A 286 10.69 -6.47 13.00
C GLU A 286 9.20 -6.47 13.35
N THR A 287 8.33 -6.44 12.33
CA THR A 287 6.89 -6.44 12.55
C THR A 287 6.36 -7.86 12.52
N GLY A 288 6.34 -8.52 13.67
CA GLY A 288 5.82 -9.88 13.84
C GLY A 288 4.37 -10.07 13.34
N PRO A 289 3.89 -11.31 13.24
CA PRO A 289 2.53 -11.60 12.77
C PRO A 289 1.49 -10.98 13.71
N ARG A 290 0.34 -10.58 13.17
CA ARG A 290 -0.73 -9.94 13.93
C ARG A 290 -2.09 -10.38 13.44
N ALA A 291 -3.05 -10.41 14.35
CA ALA A 291 -4.45 -10.60 14.04
C ALA A 291 -5.26 -9.42 14.54
N CYS A 292 -6.41 -9.20 13.92
CA CYS A 292 -7.25 -8.07 14.19
C CYS A 292 -8.72 -8.48 14.34
N ILE A 293 -9.46 -7.69 15.09
CA ILE A 293 -10.90 -7.55 14.85
C ILE A 293 -11.13 -6.28 14.01
N VAL A 294 -12.11 -6.35 13.12
CA VAL A 294 -12.47 -5.24 12.24
C VAL A 294 -13.93 -4.89 12.45
N SER A 295 -14.22 -3.63 12.75
CA SER A 295 -15.60 -3.17 12.88
C SER A 295 -16.28 -3.23 11.51
N THR A 296 -17.41 -3.95 11.43
CA THR A 296 -18.24 -4.02 10.22
C THR A 296 -18.96 -2.70 9.91
N GLN A 297 -18.97 -1.76 10.86
CA GLN A 297 -19.63 -0.46 10.73
C GLN A 297 -18.70 0.62 10.19
N THR A 298 -17.43 0.62 10.65
CA THR A 298 -16.47 1.69 10.33
C THR A 298 -15.26 1.22 9.51
N ASN A 299 -15.08 -0.09 9.38
CA ASN A 299 -13.88 -0.75 8.85
C ASN A 299 -12.59 -0.43 9.61
N ASP A 300 -12.68 0.16 10.81
CA ASP A 300 -11.53 0.34 11.68
C ASP A 300 -11.08 -1.01 12.26
N ARG A 301 -9.76 -1.16 12.41
CA ARG A 301 -9.12 -2.40 12.85
C ARG A 301 -8.50 -2.20 14.24
N TYR A 302 -8.72 -3.13 15.15
CA TYR A 302 -7.94 -3.26 16.38
C TYR A 302 -7.09 -4.52 16.26
N CYS A 303 -5.77 -4.36 16.26
CA CYS A 303 -4.82 -5.43 15.98
C CYS A 303 -3.87 -5.63 17.15
N MET A 304 -3.52 -6.88 17.43
CA MET A 304 -2.52 -7.25 18.43
C MET A 304 -1.59 -8.34 17.86
N SER A 305 -0.42 -8.46 18.46
CA SER A 305 0.54 -9.54 18.18
C SER A 305 0.35 -10.69 19.19
N PRO A 306 0.72 -11.94 18.82
CA PRO A 306 0.77 -13.02 19.78
C PRO A 306 1.64 -12.69 20.99
N GLY A 307 1.10 -12.90 22.20
CA GLY A 307 1.80 -12.64 23.45
C GLY A 307 1.66 -11.22 24.00
N ASP A 308 1.04 -10.30 23.26
CA ASP A 308 0.66 -8.99 23.80
C ASP A 308 -0.30 -9.17 24.99
N THR A 309 -0.07 -8.41 26.06
CA THR A 309 -0.96 -8.41 27.22
C THR A 309 -2.34 -7.89 26.82
N ALA A 310 -3.38 -8.70 27.05
CA ALA A 310 -4.76 -8.29 26.84
C ALA A 310 -5.14 -7.15 27.78
N GLU A 311 -5.77 -6.10 27.23
CA GLU A 311 -6.41 -5.08 28.05
C GLU A 311 -7.61 -5.67 28.80
N TYR A 312 -7.99 -5.05 29.93
CA TYR A 312 -9.17 -5.46 30.69
C TYR A 312 -10.44 -5.46 29.81
N ALA A 313 -10.57 -4.52 28.88
CA ALA A 313 -11.64 -4.50 27.90
C ALA A 313 -11.12 -3.89 26.59
N LEU A 314 -11.79 -4.22 25.49
CA LEU A 314 -11.57 -3.56 24.21
C LEU A 314 -11.75 -2.04 24.32
N PRO A 315 -11.05 -1.26 23.50
CA PRO A 315 -11.28 0.18 23.43
C PRO A 315 -12.75 0.50 23.16
N LYS A 316 -13.27 1.53 23.83
CA LYS A 316 -14.70 1.93 23.75
C LYS A 316 -15.23 2.08 22.33
N TRP A 317 -14.36 2.37 21.38
CA TRP A 317 -14.70 2.62 19.98
C TRP A 317 -14.96 1.35 19.15
N ILE A 318 -14.64 0.16 19.67
CA ILE A 318 -14.95 -1.16 19.04
C ILE A 318 -15.59 -2.14 20.01
N ARG A 319 -15.46 -1.92 21.32
CA ARG A 319 -16.12 -2.75 22.32
C ARG A 319 -17.62 -2.80 22.06
N GLY A 320 -18.18 -4.00 21.91
CA GLY A 320 -19.59 -4.21 21.60
C GLY A 320 -20.02 -3.84 20.17
N HIS A 321 -19.10 -3.39 19.30
CA HIS A 321 -19.41 -3.21 17.88
C HIS A 321 -19.58 -4.57 17.21
N THR A 322 -20.34 -4.61 16.12
CA THR A 322 -20.36 -5.79 15.25
C THR A 322 -19.00 -5.92 14.54
N VAL A 323 -18.30 -7.03 14.74
CA VAL A 323 -16.96 -7.25 14.18
C VAL A 323 -16.87 -8.47 13.26
N ARG A 324 -15.82 -8.49 12.44
CA ARG A 324 -15.25 -9.70 11.81
C ARG A 324 -13.84 -9.93 12.35
N VAL A 325 -13.36 -11.17 12.29
CA VAL A 325 -11.98 -11.54 12.63
C VAL A 325 -11.13 -11.56 11.36
N ASP A 326 -9.90 -11.06 11.47
CA ASP A 326 -8.83 -11.21 10.48
C ASP A 326 -7.58 -11.75 11.20
N ALA A 327 -7.48 -13.08 11.24
CA ALA A 327 -6.29 -13.77 11.71
C ALA A 327 -5.49 -14.31 10.52
N GLY A 328 -4.29 -13.79 10.34
CA GLY A 328 -3.37 -14.25 9.30
C GLY A 328 -2.56 -15.47 9.71
N PRO A 329 -1.71 -15.98 8.80
CA PRO A 329 -0.73 -17.02 9.11
C PRO A 329 0.04 -16.75 10.41
N GLY A 330 0.20 -17.79 11.23
CA GLY A 330 0.90 -17.69 12.52
C GLY A 330 0.04 -17.19 13.68
N THR A 331 -1.23 -16.84 13.46
CA THR A 331 -2.08 -16.20 14.50
C THR A 331 -3.49 -16.79 14.58
N ALA A 332 -4.09 -16.69 15.75
CA ALA A 332 -5.52 -16.82 16.00
C ALA A 332 -5.99 -15.70 16.93
N VAL A 333 -7.28 -15.38 16.88
CA VAL A 333 -7.91 -14.42 17.80
C VAL A 333 -8.77 -15.19 18.80
N GLU A 334 -8.55 -14.93 20.07
CA GLU A 334 -9.50 -15.33 21.09
C GLU A 334 -10.40 -14.14 21.45
N LEU A 335 -11.72 -14.37 21.42
CA LEU A 335 -12.71 -13.37 21.80
C LEU A 335 -13.46 -13.79 23.05
N CYS A 336 -13.88 -12.80 23.84
CA CYS A 336 -14.78 -12.98 24.97
C CYS A 336 -15.94 -12.00 24.89
N ASP A 337 -17.15 -12.46 25.24
CA ASP A 337 -18.36 -11.62 25.34
C ASP A 337 -18.41 -10.80 26.64
N MET A 338 -17.47 -11.03 27.56
CA MET A 338 -17.26 -10.30 28.80
C MET A 338 -15.90 -9.59 28.82
N ASP A 339 -15.72 -8.72 29.79
CA ASP A 339 -14.42 -8.08 30.05
C ASP A 339 -13.41 -9.11 30.63
N ASN A 340 -12.12 -8.83 30.45
CA ASN A 340 -10.97 -9.51 31.03
C ASN A 340 -10.86 -11.01 30.70
N LEU A 341 -11.37 -11.44 29.53
CA LEU A 341 -11.33 -12.84 29.08
C LEU A 341 -11.87 -13.82 30.15
N SER A 342 -12.91 -13.39 30.87
CA SER A 342 -13.32 -14.01 32.13
C SER A 342 -14.13 -15.31 31.96
N TYR A 343 -14.19 -16.11 33.03
CA TYR A 343 -15.08 -17.26 33.19
C TYR A 343 -14.95 -18.36 32.11
N ASN A 344 -13.81 -18.41 31.40
CA ASN A 344 -13.63 -19.29 30.23
C ASN A 344 -14.71 -19.11 29.15
N ARG A 345 -15.35 -17.94 29.10
CA ARG A 345 -16.30 -17.54 28.04
C ARG A 345 -15.55 -17.07 26.81
N VAL A 346 -14.62 -17.89 26.35
CA VAL A 346 -13.65 -17.55 25.32
C VAL A 346 -13.77 -18.58 24.21
N ALA A 347 -13.67 -18.13 22.96
CA ALA A 347 -13.55 -19.00 21.79
C ALA A 347 -12.39 -18.52 20.91
N GLU A 348 -11.68 -19.47 20.31
CA GLU A 348 -10.57 -19.22 19.39
C GLU A 348 -11.09 -19.20 17.93
N PHE A 349 -10.59 -18.22 17.17
CA PHE A 349 -10.95 -17.99 15.78
C PHE A 349 -9.69 -17.92 14.91
N VAL A 350 -9.63 -18.82 13.93
CA VAL A 350 -8.49 -18.96 13.00
C VAL A 350 -8.91 -18.54 11.60
N GLY A 351 -8.04 -17.82 10.89
CA GLY A 351 -8.37 -17.26 9.58
C GLY A 351 -9.30 -16.05 9.66
N SER A 352 -10.02 -15.79 8.58
CA SER A 352 -11.02 -14.73 8.50
C SER A 352 -12.40 -15.30 8.87
N VAL A 353 -13.04 -14.71 9.88
CA VAL A 353 -14.36 -15.15 10.36
C VAL A 353 -15.34 -13.98 10.28
N GLU A 354 -16.37 -14.13 9.44
CA GLU A 354 -17.41 -13.13 9.24
C GLU A 354 -18.32 -13.01 10.47
N ASN A 355 -18.91 -11.83 10.67
CA ASN A 355 -19.74 -11.52 11.85
C ASN A 355 -20.83 -12.56 12.13
N ALA A 356 -21.47 -13.08 11.07
CA ALA A 356 -22.54 -14.07 11.21
C ALA A 356 -22.06 -15.39 11.84
N ALA A 357 -20.82 -15.80 11.56
CA ALA A 357 -20.23 -17.02 12.09
C ALA A 357 -19.79 -16.87 13.56
N LEU A 358 -19.83 -15.65 14.12
CA LEU A 358 -19.48 -15.39 15.51
C LEU A 358 -20.67 -15.49 16.48
N LYS A 359 -21.92 -15.62 15.99
CA LYS A 359 -23.14 -15.46 16.81
C LYS A 359 -23.54 -16.65 17.68
N ALA A 360 -23.09 -17.85 17.32
CA ALA A 360 -23.46 -19.08 18.00
C ALA A 360 -22.25 -20.03 18.01
N VAL A 361 -21.28 -19.73 18.87
CA VAL A 361 -20.00 -20.44 18.93
C VAL A 361 -19.86 -21.09 20.30
N LYS A 362 -19.43 -22.35 20.31
CA LYS A 362 -19.14 -23.06 21.56
C LYS A 362 -17.87 -22.49 22.20
N ALA A 363 -18.02 -21.93 23.39
CA ALA A 363 -16.93 -21.38 24.20
C ALA A 363 -16.24 -22.47 25.03
N ASN A 364 -15.09 -22.13 25.62
CA ASN A 364 -14.28 -23.04 26.45
C ASN A 364 -15.01 -23.53 27.72
N ASN A 365 -15.97 -22.76 28.23
CA ASN A 365 -16.84 -23.19 29.33
C ASN A 365 -17.97 -24.14 28.90
N GLY A 366 -18.08 -24.45 27.60
CA GLY A 366 -19.07 -25.35 27.03
C GLY A 366 -20.38 -24.69 26.58
N GLU A 367 -20.61 -23.42 26.92
CA GLU A 367 -21.80 -22.66 26.48
C GLU A 367 -21.69 -22.26 25.00
N THR A 368 -22.85 -22.05 24.35
CA THR A 368 -22.90 -21.45 23.01
C THR A 368 -23.16 -19.95 23.15
N LEU A 369 -22.19 -19.13 22.78
CA LEU A 369 -22.16 -17.69 23.02
C LEU A 369 -22.09 -16.88 21.72
N ASP A 370 -22.42 -15.59 21.83
CA ASP A 370 -22.33 -14.60 20.75
C ASP A 370 -21.06 -13.76 20.90
N PHE A 371 -20.07 -14.02 20.05
CA PHE A 371 -18.82 -13.26 19.95
C PHE A 371 -18.85 -12.22 18.83
N SER A 372 -20.01 -11.98 18.21
CA SER A 372 -20.16 -11.01 17.12
C SER A 372 -20.02 -9.57 17.59
N ARG A 373 -20.10 -9.34 18.91
CA ARG A 373 -19.91 -8.07 19.62
C ARG A 373 -19.01 -8.23 20.87
N PRO A 374 -17.72 -8.52 20.69
CA PRO A 374 -16.85 -8.90 21.80
C PRO A 374 -16.59 -7.72 22.75
N HIS A 375 -16.27 -8.07 23.99
CA HIS A 375 -15.91 -7.15 25.06
C HIS A 375 -14.41 -7.11 25.34
N SER A 376 -13.73 -8.25 25.19
CA SER A 376 -12.28 -8.36 25.32
C SER A 376 -11.73 -9.34 24.28
N MET A 377 -10.44 -9.21 23.96
CA MET A 377 -9.75 -10.10 23.04
C MET A 377 -8.29 -10.31 23.43
N ARG A 378 -7.70 -11.40 22.94
CA ARG A 378 -6.24 -11.54 22.80
C ARG A 378 -5.89 -12.22 21.49
N VAL A 379 -4.63 -12.09 21.10
CA VAL A 379 -4.07 -12.80 19.95
C VAL A 379 -3.11 -13.86 20.45
N VAL A 380 -3.24 -15.07 19.91
CA VAL A 380 -2.41 -16.23 20.24
C VAL A 380 -1.72 -16.75 18.98
N SER A 381 -0.62 -17.48 19.16
CA SER A 381 0.08 -18.14 18.06
C SER A 381 -0.74 -19.32 17.54
N SER A 382 -0.78 -19.50 16.22
CA SER A 382 -1.42 -20.65 15.58
C SER A 382 -0.51 -21.25 14.52
N THR A 383 -0.45 -22.57 14.48
CA THR A 383 0.28 -23.34 13.46
C THR A 383 -0.64 -23.81 12.32
N THR A 384 -1.90 -23.37 12.32
CA THR A 384 -2.88 -23.78 11.31
C THR A 384 -2.44 -23.32 9.93
N ASN A 385 -2.43 -24.26 8.97
CA ASN A 385 -2.13 -23.94 7.59
C ASN A 385 -3.28 -23.12 6.98
N LEU A 386 -2.96 -21.91 6.54
CA LEU A 386 -3.91 -20.97 5.94
C LEU A 386 -3.61 -20.73 4.46
N GLY A 387 -4.67 -20.68 3.67
CA GLY A 387 -4.66 -20.09 2.33
C GLY A 387 -5.38 -18.75 2.36
N CYS A 388 -4.76 -17.72 1.80
CA CYS A 388 -5.26 -16.35 1.84
C CYS A 388 -5.35 -15.71 0.45
N ILE A 389 -6.29 -14.79 0.31
CA ILE A 389 -6.32 -13.78 -0.76
C ILE A 389 -6.32 -12.39 -0.14
N THR A 390 -5.64 -11.44 -0.77
CA THR A 390 -5.56 -10.05 -0.30
C THR A 390 -5.96 -9.09 -1.40
N ALA A 391 -6.95 -8.22 -1.13
CA ALA A 391 -7.35 -7.16 -2.03
C ALA A 391 -6.26 -6.11 -2.16
N LEU A 392 -5.87 -5.78 -3.39
CA LEU A 392 -4.73 -4.89 -3.64
C LEU A 392 -5.03 -3.42 -3.34
N ALA A 393 -6.30 -3.02 -3.46
CA ALA A 393 -6.71 -1.63 -3.25
C ALA A 393 -6.87 -1.28 -1.77
N THR A 394 -7.37 -2.21 -0.95
CA THR A 394 -7.68 -1.98 0.48
C THR A 394 -6.70 -2.67 1.42
N VAL A 395 -5.96 -3.67 0.92
CA VAL A 395 -5.10 -4.56 1.71
C VAL A 395 -5.91 -5.38 2.74
N ASP A 396 -7.23 -5.45 2.56
CA ASP A 396 -8.05 -6.39 3.31
C ASP A 396 -7.73 -7.82 2.85
N ARG A 397 -7.60 -8.72 3.82
CA ARG A 397 -7.22 -10.10 3.59
C ARG A 397 -8.33 -11.03 4.04
N PHE A 398 -8.58 -12.06 3.24
CA PHE A 398 -9.45 -13.18 3.55
C PHE A 398 -8.63 -14.47 3.59
N CYS A 399 -8.52 -15.08 4.77
CA CYS A 399 -7.78 -16.32 5.01
C CYS A 399 -8.72 -17.43 5.43
N MET A 400 -8.43 -18.67 5.03
CA MET A 400 -9.16 -19.85 5.48
C MET A 400 -8.20 -21.00 5.84
N PRO A 401 -8.52 -21.78 6.89
CA PRO A 401 -7.89 -23.07 7.17
C PRO A 401 -7.99 -24.05 6.01
N ALA A 402 -6.96 -24.89 5.85
CA ALA A 402 -7.01 -26.05 4.96
C ALA A 402 -8.24 -26.93 5.26
N GLY A 403 -8.89 -27.41 4.20
CA GLY A 403 -10.15 -28.16 4.25
C GLY A 403 -11.42 -27.30 4.23
N GLN A 404 -11.31 -25.97 4.36
CA GLN A 404 -12.47 -25.08 4.32
C GLN A 404 -12.77 -24.52 2.92
N LYS A 405 -14.03 -24.10 2.73
CA LYS A 405 -14.54 -23.50 1.49
C LYS A 405 -15.46 -22.32 1.77
N ALA A 406 -15.34 -21.29 0.95
CA ALA A 406 -16.27 -20.18 0.83
C ALA A 406 -16.98 -20.30 -0.52
N LEU A 407 -18.25 -20.72 -0.52
CA LEU A 407 -19.06 -20.86 -1.74
C LEU A 407 -19.39 -19.50 -2.38
N ALA A 408 -19.36 -18.44 -1.58
CA ALA A 408 -19.31 -17.06 -2.04
C ALA A 408 -18.32 -16.32 -1.13
N LEU A 409 -17.44 -15.53 -1.74
CA LEU A 409 -16.53 -14.65 -1.00
C LEU A 409 -17.30 -13.48 -0.36
N PRO A 410 -16.81 -12.93 0.76
CA PRO A 410 -17.44 -11.77 1.39
C PRO A 410 -17.51 -10.56 0.44
N ALA A 411 -18.54 -9.72 0.62
CA ALA A 411 -18.80 -8.54 -0.22
C ALA A 411 -17.61 -7.56 -0.33
N TRP A 412 -16.75 -7.52 0.69
CA TRP A 412 -15.56 -6.65 0.73
C TRP A 412 -14.34 -7.21 -0.03
N ILE A 413 -14.42 -8.45 -0.55
CA ILE A 413 -13.35 -9.13 -1.33
C ILE A 413 -13.84 -9.63 -2.69
N ILE A 414 -15.09 -10.08 -2.77
CA ILE A 414 -15.66 -10.67 -3.98
C ILE A 414 -15.49 -9.73 -5.18
N GLN A 415 -15.00 -10.27 -6.29
CA GLN A 415 -14.73 -9.54 -7.53
C GLN A 415 -13.78 -8.32 -7.41
N THR A 416 -13.04 -8.20 -6.31
CA THR A 416 -11.94 -7.22 -6.18
C THR A 416 -10.65 -7.78 -6.77
N GLU A 417 -9.71 -6.92 -7.16
CA GLU A 417 -8.40 -7.37 -7.62
C GLU A 417 -7.57 -7.89 -6.44
N VAL A 418 -7.17 -9.16 -6.50
CA VAL A 418 -6.45 -9.83 -5.43
C VAL A 418 -5.07 -10.35 -5.83
N GLN A 419 -4.25 -10.63 -4.82
CA GLN A 419 -3.13 -11.58 -4.88
C GLN A 419 -3.41 -12.79 -3.96
N VAL A 420 -2.76 -13.91 -4.23
CA VAL A 420 -2.87 -15.16 -3.46
C VAL A 420 -1.62 -15.40 -2.64
N GLU A 421 -1.81 -15.82 -1.39
CA GLU A 421 -0.75 -16.24 -0.47
C GLU A 421 -1.19 -17.55 0.20
N ALA A 422 -0.57 -18.67 -0.17
CA ALA A 422 -0.75 -19.95 0.53
C ALA A 422 0.53 -20.30 1.31
N VAL A 423 0.39 -20.58 2.62
CA VAL A 423 1.52 -21.05 3.41
C VAL A 423 2.00 -22.42 2.95
N ALA A 424 3.22 -22.80 3.29
CA ALA A 424 3.74 -24.13 2.98
C ALA A 424 2.80 -25.21 3.54
N GLY A 425 2.38 -26.15 2.70
CA GLY A 425 1.42 -27.19 3.06
C GLY A 425 -0.07 -26.79 2.94
N ALA A 426 -0.36 -25.62 2.37
CA ALA A 426 -1.70 -25.24 1.91
C ALA A 426 -1.69 -24.91 0.42
N ALA A 427 -2.85 -25.06 -0.24
CA ALA A 427 -3.09 -24.56 -1.58
C ALA A 427 -4.44 -23.83 -1.67
N VAL A 428 -4.45 -22.68 -2.34
CA VAL A 428 -5.66 -21.88 -2.57
C VAL A 428 -6.25 -22.25 -3.92
N THR A 429 -7.49 -22.71 -3.93
CA THR A 429 -8.25 -22.90 -5.17
C THR A 429 -9.26 -21.79 -5.33
N LEU A 430 -9.21 -21.07 -6.45
CA LEU A 430 -10.15 -19.99 -6.79
C LEU A 430 -11.12 -20.42 -7.87
N CYS A 431 -12.30 -19.79 -7.86
CA CYS A 431 -13.31 -19.87 -8.90
C CYS A 431 -13.78 -18.47 -9.27
N ASP A 432 -13.97 -18.21 -10.55
CA ASP A 432 -14.58 -16.97 -11.06
C ASP A 432 -16.14 -17.01 -11.03
N PHE A 433 -16.71 -18.12 -10.57
CA PHE A 433 -18.12 -18.31 -10.25
C PHE A 433 -18.33 -18.59 -8.76
N GLU A 434 -19.58 -18.44 -8.31
CA GLU A 434 -20.01 -18.92 -7.00
C GLU A 434 -20.10 -20.46 -6.97
N ASN A 435 -20.20 -21.01 -5.77
CA ASN A 435 -20.38 -22.43 -5.47
C ASN A 435 -19.29 -23.35 -6.05
N LEU A 436 -18.09 -22.83 -6.32
CA LEU A 436 -16.96 -23.61 -6.88
C LEU A 436 -17.37 -24.43 -8.13
N SER A 437 -18.26 -23.86 -8.95
CA SER A 437 -19.03 -24.60 -9.96
C SER A 437 -18.32 -24.73 -11.32
N TYR A 438 -18.87 -25.61 -12.17
CA TYR A 438 -18.52 -25.78 -13.58
C TYR A 438 -17.06 -26.17 -13.87
N ASN A 439 -16.34 -26.68 -12.85
CA ASN A 439 -14.90 -26.96 -12.92
C ASN A 439 -14.08 -25.74 -13.41
N ARG A 440 -14.58 -24.52 -13.17
CA ARG A 440 -13.88 -23.25 -13.44
C ARG A 440 -12.95 -22.93 -12.29
N LEU A 441 -12.03 -23.85 -12.01
CA LEU A 441 -11.20 -23.86 -10.82
C LEU A 441 -9.72 -23.84 -11.21
N ALA A 442 -8.93 -23.06 -10.49
CA ALA A 442 -7.47 -23.11 -10.57
C ALA A 442 -6.89 -23.13 -9.16
N THR A 443 -5.86 -23.95 -8.94
CA THR A 443 -5.19 -24.15 -7.65
C THR A 443 -3.81 -23.52 -7.68
N PHE A 444 -3.49 -22.79 -6.63
CA PHE A 444 -2.28 -21.99 -6.49
C PHE A 444 -1.57 -22.37 -5.18
N THR A 445 -0.27 -22.62 -5.27
CA THR A 445 0.61 -22.89 -4.13
C THR A 445 1.57 -21.72 -3.95
N GLY A 446 1.80 -21.29 -2.70
CA GLY A 446 2.68 -20.16 -2.42
C GLY A 446 2.06 -18.81 -2.83
N PHE A 447 2.93 -17.89 -3.24
CA PHE A 447 2.57 -16.53 -3.62
C PHE A 447 2.28 -16.42 -5.12
N VAL A 448 1.12 -15.89 -5.48
CA VAL A 448 0.75 -15.61 -6.88
C VAL A 448 0.17 -14.21 -6.98
N GLN A 449 0.70 -13.42 -7.91
CA GLN A 449 0.36 -12.00 -8.05
C GLN A 449 -0.83 -11.80 -8.97
N ASN A 450 -1.44 -10.62 -8.88
CA ASN A 450 -2.69 -10.32 -9.56
C ASN A 450 -2.66 -10.54 -11.07
N TRP A 451 -1.62 -10.07 -11.75
CA TRP A 451 -1.52 -10.23 -13.20
C TRP A 451 -1.44 -11.70 -13.63
N ASP A 452 -0.75 -12.52 -12.83
CA ASP A 452 -0.50 -13.92 -13.13
C ASP A 452 -1.78 -14.76 -12.92
N LEU A 453 -2.80 -14.19 -12.25
CA LEU A 453 -4.13 -14.76 -12.11
C LEU A 453 -5.06 -14.46 -13.30
N LYS A 454 -4.72 -13.54 -14.21
CA LYS A 454 -5.64 -13.09 -15.27
C LYS A 454 -5.83 -14.08 -16.42
N ARG A 455 -4.88 -14.98 -16.63
CA ARG A 455 -4.89 -15.95 -17.72
C ARG A 455 -4.37 -17.28 -17.23
N VAL A 456 -5.24 -18.03 -16.56
CA VAL A 456 -4.90 -19.33 -15.97
C VAL A 456 -5.74 -20.42 -16.60
N THR A 457 -5.10 -21.54 -16.97
CA THR A 457 -5.80 -22.73 -17.44
C THR A 457 -6.53 -23.39 -16.27
N ALA A 458 -7.86 -23.33 -16.30
CA ALA A 458 -8.72 -23.92 -15.30
C ALA A 458 -8.87 -25.45 -15.47
N ALA A 459 -9.45 -26.12 -14.48
CA ALA A 459 -9.69 -27.57 -14.50
C ALA A 459 -10.54 -28.04 -15.68
N ASN A 460 -11.48 -27.20 -16.15
CA ASN A 460 -12.27 -27.43 -17.37
C ASN A 460 -11.52 -27.11 -18.68
N LYS A 461 -10.21 -26.86 -18.63
CA LYS A 461 -9.32 -26.52 -19.76
C LYS A 461 -9.56 -25.13 -20.39
N ALA A 462 -10.50 -24.33 -19.90
CA ALA A 462 -10.65 -22.95 -20.32
C ALA A 462 -9.55 -22.06 -19.73
N VAL A 463 -9.14 -21.02 -20.46
CA VAL A 463 -8.26 -19.97 -19.92
C VAL A 463 -9.14 -18.88 -19.31
N LEU A 464 -9.05 -18.71 -18.00
CA LEU A 464 -9.94 -17.85 -17.21
C LEU A 464 -9.16 -16.81 -16.40
N ASP A 465 -9.89 -15.79 -15.92
CA ASP A 465 -9.39 -14.73 -15.05
C ASP A 465 -9.81 -15.01 -13.59
N PHE A 466 -8.83 -15.33 -12.74
CA PHE A 466 -8.99 -15.52 -11.30
C PHE A 466 -8.49 -14.33 -10.48
N SER A 467 -8.13 -13.23 -11.14
CA SER A 467 -7.65 -12.01 -10.47
C SER A 467 -8.76 -11.30 -9.70
N ARG A 468 -10.03 -11.66 -9.97
CA ARG A 468 -11.26 -11.16 -9.31
C ARG A 468 -12.20 -12.32 -8.94
N PRO A 469 -11.81 -13.19 -8.00
CA PRO A 469 -12.52 -14.43 -7.73
C PRO A 469 -13.89 -14.19 -7.07
N ARG A 470 -14.75 -15.20 -7.16
CA ARG A 470 -16.09 -15.24 -6.53
C ARG A 470 -16.24 -16.27 -5.43
N SER A 471 -15.52 -17.39 -5.53
CA SER A 471 -15.50 -18.41 -4.49
C SER A 471 -14.10 -19.00 -4.34
N MET A 472 -13.84 -19.61 -3.17
CA MET A 472 -12.52 -20.06 -2.78
C MET A 472 -12.63 -21.35 -1.94
N LYS A 473 -11.64 -22.23 -2.04
CA LYS A 473 -11.37 -23.28 -1.05
C LYS A 473 -9.88 -23.38 -0.77
N VAL A 474 -9.53 -23.92 0.39
CA VAL A 474 -8.14 -24.21 0.75
C VAL A 474 -8.01 -25.71 0.96
N SER A 475 -6.97 -26.32 0.41
CA SER A 475 -6.65 -27.74 0.53
C SER A 475 -5.29 -27.97 1.16
#